data_AF-A0ABD7Q9F4-F1
#
_entry.id   AF-A0ABD7Q9F4-F1
#
_cell.length_a   1.000
_cell.length_b   1.000
_cell.length_c   1.000
_cell.angle_alpha   90.00
_cell.angle_beta   90.00
_cell.angle_gamma   90.00
#
_symmetry.space_group_name_H-M   'P 1'
#
loop_
_entity.id
_entity.type
_entity.pdbx_description
1 polymer ?
#
loop_
_entity_poly.entity_id
_entity_poly.type
_entity_poly.pdbx_seq_one_letter_code
_entity_poly.pdbx_strand_id
1 'polypeptide(L)' 'DLRHLDQAFPVLLKQLELMLVSGELTPRHQHRVTLYAKGLTCEADSLGSCGYLYIAIYPTPPQAQPEANLHAIRL' A
#
# COMPACT_ATOMS: atom_id res chain seq x y z
N ASP A 1 1.01 7.57 -16.12
CA ASP A 1 0.99 6.51 -17.16
C ASP A 1 0.02 5.45 -16.68
N LEU A 2 -1.15 5.32 -17.34
CA LEU A 2 -2.21 4.39 -16.92
C LEU A 2 -1.73 2.92 -16.94
N ARG A 3 -0.79 2.60 -17.83
CA ARG A 3 -0.23 1.24 -17.95
C ARG A 3 0.49 0.77 -16.70
N HIS A 4 1.15 1.69 -15.97
CA HIS A 4 1.81 1.35 -14.72
C HIS A 4 0.79 1.05 -13.61
N LEU A 5 -0.34 1.76 -13.59
CA LEU A 5 -1.42 1.50 -12.65
C LEU A 5 -2.07 0.14 -12.92
N ASP A 6 -2.38 -0.18 -14.17
CA ASP A 6 -2.98 -1.47 -14.55
C ASP A 6 -2.11 -2.67 -14.14
N GLN A 7 -0.78 -2.51 -14.20
CA GLN A 7 0.16 -3.55 -13.77
C GLN A 7 0.37 -3.58 -12.25
N ALA A 8 0.35 -2.42 -11.59
CA ALA A 8 0.63 -2.32 -10.16
C ALA A 8 -0.59 -2.66 -9.29
N PHE A 9 -1.80 -2.30 -9.73
CA PHE A 9 -3.01 -2.41 -8.93
C PHE A 9 -3.29 -3.83 -8.43
N PRO A 10 -3.21 -4.90 -9.26
CA PRO A 10 -3.38 -6.26 -8.77
C PRO A 10 -2.31 -6.70 -7.76
N VAL A 11 -1.07 -6.21 -7.92
CA VAL A 11 0.03 -6.50 -6.99
C VAL A 11 -0.19 -5.82 -5.64
N LEU A 12 -0.58 -4.55 -5.67
CA LEU A 12 -0.91 -3.76 -4.48
C LEU A 12 -2.09 -4.38 -3.72
N LEU A 13 -3.17 -4.77 -4.40
CA LEU A 13 -4.32 -5.40 -3.76
C LEU A 13 -3.96 -6.72 -3.06
N LYS A 14 -3.21 -7.61 -3.73
CA LYS A 14 -2.76 -8.86 -3.11
C LYS A 14 -1.90 -8.62 -1.88
N GLN A 15 -1.03 -7.60 -1.92
CA GLN A 15 -0.21 -7.26 -0.76
C GLN A 15 -1.08 -6.77 0.41
N LEU A 16 -2.06 -5.90 0.15
CA LEU A 16 -2.99 -5.42 1.17
C LEU A 16 -3.87 -6.53 1.75
N GLU A 17 -4.33 -7.48 0.93
CA GLU A 17 -5.02 -8.69 1.40
C GLU A 17 -4.14 -9.52 2.33
N LEU A 18 -2.86 -9.75 1.95
CA LEU A 18 -1.91 -10.46 2.80
C LEU A 18 -1.69 -9.75 4.14
N MET A 19 -1.60 -8.42 4.14
CA MET A 19 -1.45 -7.62 5.36
C MET A 19 -2.69 -7.68 6.27
N LEU A 20 -3.89 -7.79 5.69
CA LEU A 20 -5.11 -8.03 6.46
C LEU A 20 -5.14 -9.43 7.08
N VAL A 21 -4.70 -10.44 6.33
CA VAL A 21 -4.63 -11.84 6.81
C VAL A 21 -3.56 -12.02 7.88
N SER A 22 -2.41 -11.34 7.75
CA SER A 22 -1.34 -11.38 8.75
C SER A 22 -1.65 -10.55 10.00
N GLY A 23 -2.61 -9.61 9.91
CA GLY A 23 -2.96 -8.68 10.98
C GLY A 23 -2.08 -7.44 11.06
N GLU A 24 -1.20 -7.22 10.08
CA GLU A 24 -0.41 -6.00 9.95
C GLU A 24 -1.29 -4.78 9.66
N LEU A 25 -2.28 -4.96 8.78
CA LEU A 25 -3.45 -4.08 8.72
C LEU A 25 -4.58 -4.72 9.52
N THR A 26 -5.21 -3.93 10.39
CA THR A 26 -6.37 -4.41 11.17
C THR A 26 -7.60 -3.60 10.82
N PRO A 27 -8.80 -4.22 10.71
CA PRO A 27 -10.03 -3.48 10.46
C PRO A 27 -10.43 -2.52 11.59
N ARG A 28 -9.90 -2.72 12.81
CA ARG A 28 -10.36 -2.07 14.05
C ARG A 28 -9.46 -0.92 14.50
N HIS A 29 -8.21 -0.88 14.06
CA HIS A 29 -7.27 0.15 14.46
C HIS A 29 -6.78 0.88 13.23
N GLN A 30 -6.74 2.20 13.36
CA GLN A 30 -6.13 3.06 12.37
C GLN A 30 -4.63 2.79 12.34
N HIS A 31 -4.13 2.43 11.16
CA HIS A 31 -2.72 2.22 10.91
C HIS A 31 -2.47 2.36 9.41
N ARG A 32 -1.71 3.39 9.04
CA ARG A 32 -1.42 3.69 7.64
C ARG A 32 -0.17 2.97 7.20
N VAL A 33 -0.30 2.15 6.16
CA VAL A 33 0.83 1.50 5.50
C VAL A 33 1.16 2.18 4.17
N THR A 34 2.42 2.07 3.74
CA THR A 34 2.88 2.59 2.46
C THR A 34 3.53 1.48 1.65
N LEU A 35 3.05 1.27 0.43
CA LEU A 35 3.58 0.29 -0.52
C LEU A 35 4.11 1.00 -1.77
N TYR A 36 5.06 0.36 -2.45
CA TYR A 36 5.67 0.87 -3.68
C TYR A 36 5.62 -0.20 -4.76
N ALA A 37 5.11 0.16 -5.93
CA ALA A 37 5.08 -0.76 -7.08
C ALA A 37 5.10 0.04 -8.40
N LYS A 38 5.99 -0.33 -9.32
CA LYS A 38 6.06 0.25 -10.68
C LYS A 38 6.13 1.79 -10.71
N GLY A 39 6.87 2.38 -9.76
CA GLY A 39 7.00 3.84 -9.65
C GLY A 39 5.74 4.54 -9.12
N LEU A 40 4.82 3.79 -8.53
CA LEU A 40 3.66 4.30 -7.80
C LEU A 40 3.83 4.06 -6.30
N THR A 41 3.37 5.02 -5.52
CA THR A 41 3.19 4.92 -4.08
C THR A 41 1.72 4.64 -3.81
N CYS A 42 1.47 3.72 -2.89
CA CYS A 42 0.15 3.34 -2.43
C CYS A 42 0.09 3.49 -0.91
N GLU A 43 -0.70 4.43 -0.42
CA GLU A 43 -1.02 4.54 1.00
C GLU A 43 -2.36 3.84 1.26
N ALA A 44 -2.43 3.05 2.33
CA ALA A 44 -3.64 2.36 2.72
C ALA A 44 -3.86 2.41 4.23
N ASP A 45 -5.11 2.59 4.67
CA ASP A 45 -5.51 2.60 6.08
C ASP A 45 -6.95 2.11 6.23
N SER A 46 -7.23 1.33 7.28
CA SER A 46 -8.60 0.88 7.59
C SER A 46 -9.44 1.96 8.27
N LEU A 47 -8.78 2.96 8.88
CA LEU A 47 -9.36 4.00 9.74
C LEU A 47 -10.28 3.43 10.84
N GLY A 48 -10.06 2.18 11.27
CA GLY A 48 -10.91 1.50 12.25
C GLY A 48 -12.35 1.25 11.78
N SER A 49 -12.61 1.31 10.47
CA SER A 49 -13.97 1.28 9.91
C SER A 49 -14.66 -0.09 10.00
N CYS A 50 -13.93 -1.14 10.35
CA CYS A 50 -14.43 -2.52 10.46
C CYS A 50 -15.04 -3.11 9.18
N GLY A 51 -14.76 -2.55 8.00
CA GLY A 51 -15.31 -3.04 6.74
C GLY A 51 -14.74 -2.42 5.47
N TYR A 52 -13.99 -1.32 5.58
CA TYR A 52 -13.38 -0.64 4.44
C TYR A 52 -11.87 -0.51 4.60
N LEU A 53 -11.19 -0.50 3.46
CA LEU A 53 -9.79 -0.13 3.34
C LEU A 53 -9.74 1.08 2.40
N TYR A 54 -9.24 2.21 2.90
CA TYR A 54 -9.11 3.45 2.14
C TYR A 54 -7.72 3.46 1.52
N ILE A 55 -7.65 3.66 0.20
CA ILE A 55 -6.40 3.57 -0.55
C ILE A 55 -6.22 4.83 -1.40
N ALA A 56 -5.01 5.39 -1.38
CA ALA A 56 -4.56 6.44 -2.30
C ALA A 56 -3.35 5.96 -3.11
N ILE A 57 -3.45 6.00 -4.44
CA ILE A 57 -2.37 5.58 -5.35
C ILE A 57 -1.96 6.78 -6.21
N TYR A 58 -0.67 7.10 -6.20
CA TYR A 58 -0.12 8.25 -6.93
C TYR A 58 1.33 7.98 -7.36
N PRO A 59 1.87 8.72 -8.35
CA PRO A 59 3.27 8.58 -8.76
C PRO A 59 4.24 8.80 -7.60
N THR A 60 5.22 7.92 -7.44
CA THR A 60 6.27 8.07 -6.44
C THR A 60 7.17 9.24 -6.83
N PRO A 61 7.35 10.26 -5.97
CA PRO A 61 8.27 11.34 -6.27
C PRO A 61 9.73 10.82 -6.28
N PRO A 62 10.63 11.37 -7.10
CA PRO A 62 12.00 10.86 -7.27
C PRO A 62 12.81 10.74 -5.97
N GLN A 63 12.48 11.55 -4.95
CA GLN A 63 13.16 11.55 -3.64
C GLN A 63 12.61 10.51 -2.65
N ALA A 64 11.51 9.83 -2.99
CA ALA A 64 10.81 8.90 -2.10
C ALA A 64 10.90 7.43 -2.56
N GLN A 65 11.74 7.12 -3.55
CA GLN A 65 12.05 5.74 -3.90
C GLN A 65 12.90 5.12 -2.78
N PRO A 66 12.44 4.06 -2.10
CA PRO A 66 13.34 3.27 -1.28
C PRO A 66 14.38 2.66 -2.23
N GLU A 67 15.66 2.91 -1.95
CA GLU A 67 16.77 2.15 -2.53
C GLU A 67 16.38 0.66 -2.51
N ALA A 68 16.55 -0.03 -3.64
CA ALA A 68 16.06 -1.38 -3.85
C ALA A 68 16.67 -2.39 -2.87
N ASN A 69 16.12 -2.49 -1.66
CA ASN A 69 16.35 -3.58 -0.73
C ASN A 69 15.26 -3.59 0.36
N LEU A 70 14.49 -4.69 0.36
CA LEU A 70 13.71 -5.27 1.45
C LEU A 70 12.95 -4.36 2.46
N HIS A 71 11.63 -4.57 2.50
CA HIS A 71 10.76 -4.31 3.67
C HIS A 71 10.79 -2.90 4.28
N ALA A 72 10.33 -1.89 3.54
CA ALA A 72 9.88 -0.66 4.19
C ALA A 72 8.37 -0.73 4.48
N ILE A 73 7.97 -1.67 5.33
CA ILE A 73 6.78 -1.48 6.16
C ILE A 73 7.19 -0.40 7.15
N ARG A 74 6.74 0.83 6.95
CA ARG A 74 6.95 1.89 7.94
C ARG A 74 5.85 1.72 8.98
N LEU A 75 6.17 1.00 10.07
CA LEU A 75 5.36 0.90 11.28
C LEU A 75 5.12 2.27 11.91
#